data_AF-A0A9C7Q6K5-F1
#
_entry.id   AF-A0A9C7Q6K5-F1
#
_cell.length_a   1.000
_cell.length_b   1.000
_cell.length_c   1.000
_cell.angle_alpha   90.00
_cell.angle_beta   90.00
_cell.angle_gamma   90.00
#
_symmetry.space_group_name_H-M   'P 1'
#
loop_
_entity.id
_entity.type
_entity.pdbx_description
1 polymer ?
#
loop_
_entity_poly.entity_id
_entity_poly.type
_entity_poly.pdbx_seq_one_letter_code
_entity_poly.pdbx_strand_id
1 'polypeptide(L)'
;MCSSENMAKLSKELFTIFLFISIWNSVTLAFPRFPNSPAATRLPLIIVTNSTNPSEGDFGPFTFNTSTYGIQEAIDFVFSNGGGRIVLKNGIYKLNGSNLLSLDSSNKDRAALIRIPYPKNDFQYVPLTIEGEGNVWNYQEGNLGTTIPPTDGVIIQVVGNNTSVKKPSVIGIQMPPYGGGTYGFRNQVILSLGYMTIRVPANSAWGAYDLYYGTSVNVHHAAADMDAPTADIPEPMFPSMIALQLPEVGSYGPSIVNGFFAVGYYGGIQTSSHASLRAIFIQSCKNGFLTETNANHQNYIADLLIQWCPIGINMSHVQYYYIASYDAEQTVTSPAQKSWQKHINDIEFSAPGSVVIGHAHAVGSPGKLTTNNSTLLKILSAS
;
A
#
# COMPACT_ATOMS: atom_id res chain seq x y z
N MET A 1 19.80 -53.06 -12.03
CA MET A 1 19.83 -52.29 -10.77
C MET A 1 20.05 -50.82 -11.12
N CYS A 2 18.96 -50.05 -11.26
CA CYS A 2 19.06 -48.59 -11.33
C CYS A 2 19.20 -48.07 -9.89
N SER A 3 20.17 -47.20 -9.63
CA SER A 3 20.38 -46.63 -8.31
C SER A 3 19.18 -45.79 -7.88
N SER A 4 18.86 -45.83 -6.58
CA SER A 4 17.77 -45.09 -5.94
C SER A 4 17.84 -43.57 -6.16
N GLU A 5 19.03 -43.03 -6.44
CA GLU A 5 19.25 -41.62 -6.76
C GLU A 5 18.65 -41.21 -8.12
N ASN A 6 18.66 -42.12 -9.12
CA ASN A 6 18.07 -41.82 -10.43
C ASN A 6 16.54 -41.82 -10.40
N MET A 7 15.90 -42.56 -9.49
CA MET A 7 14.44 -42.54 -9.33
C MET A 7 13.94 -41.28 -8.61
N ALA A 8 14.71 -40.75 -7.65
CA ALA A 8 14.37 -39.52 -6.95
C ALA A 8 14.50 -38.27 -7.83
N LYS A 9 15.40 -38.30 -8.82
CA LYS A 9 15.57 -37.22 -9.80
C LYS A 9 14.44 -37.22 -10.84
N LEU A 10 14.08 -38.42 -11.33
CA LEU A 10 12.97 -38.60 -12.27
C LEU A 10 11.60 -38.22 -11.66
N SER A 11 11.39 -38.48 -10.37
CA SER A 11 10.12 -38.12 -9.68
C SER A 11 9.96 -36.62 -9.45
N LYS A 12 11.06 -35.89 -9.20
CA LYS A 12 11.04 -34.42 -9.07
C LYS A 12 10.79 -33.71 -10.40
N GLU A 13 11.37 -34.21 -11.49
CA GLU A 13 11.13 -33.67 -12.83
C GLU A 13 9.70 -33.93 -13.30
N LEU A 14 9.16 -35.13 -13.05
CA LEU A 14 7.75 -35.45 -13.35
C LEU A 14 6.76 -34.65 -12.50
N PHE A 15 7.06 -34.39 -11.22
CA PHE A 15 6.21 -33.56 -10.36
C PHE A 15 6.20 -32.09 -10.82
N THR A 16 7.34 -31.59 -11.31
CA THR A 16 7.46 -30.22 -11.83
C THR A 16 6.71 -30.08 -13.15
N ILE A 17 6.78 -31.08 -14.04
CA ILE A 17 5.99 -31.12 -15.28
C ILE A 17 4.49 -31.20 -14.97
N PHE A 18 4.07 -32.01 -14.00
CA PHE A 18 2.66 -32.08 -13.57
C PHE A 18 2.16 -30.75 -12.96
N LEU A 19 3.01 -30.04 -12.22
CA LEU A 19 2.70 -28.72 -11.68
C LEU A 19 2.55 -27.69 -12.80
N PHE A 20 3.43 -27.71 -13.80
CA PHE A 20 3.33 -26.81 -14.96
C PHE A 20 2.13 -27.11 -15.85
N ILE A 21 1.79 -28.39 -16.08
CA ILE A 21 0.61 -28.79 -16.85
C ILE A 21 -0.69 -28.45 -16.08
N SER A 22 -0.68 -28.53 -14.75
CA SER A 22 -1.83 -28.15 -13.92
C SER A 22 -2.01 -26.63 -13.89
N ILE A 23 -0.93 -25.86 -13.75
CA ILE A 23 -0.98 -24.38 -13.85
C ILE A 23 -1.43 -23.96 -15.25
N TRP A 24 -0.95 -24.62 -16.31
CA TRP A 24 -1.34 -24.31 -17.67
C TRP A 24 -2.82 -24.64 -17.93
N ASN A 25 -3.31 -25.83 -17.55
CA ASN A 25 -4.71 -26.21 -17.76
C ASN A 25 -5.70 -25.49 -16.81
N SER A 26 -5.28 -25.09 -15.61
CA SER A 26 -6.10 -24.26 -14.72
C SER A 26 -6.23 -22.81 -15.20
N VAL A 27 -5.29 -22.32 -16.03
CA VAL A 27 -5.38 -21.00 -16.66
C VAL A 27 -6.27 -21.03 -17.92
N THR A 28 -6.40 -22.18 -18.61
CA THR A 28 -7.25 -22.29 -19.82
C THR A 28 -8.70 -22.74 -19.60
N LEU A 29 -9.08 -23.30 -18.44
CA LEU A 29 -10.41 -23.91 -18.24
C LEU A 29 -11.39 -23.17 -17.31
N ALA A 30 -11.12 -21.91 -16.95
CA ALA A 30 -12.04 -21.09 -16.13
C ALA A 30 -12.68 -19.91 -16.87
N PHE A 31 -12.77 -19.95 -18.21
CA PHE A 31 -13.66 -19.05 -18.96
C PHE A 31 -14.89 -19.82 -19.46
N PRO A 32 -15.94 -20.02 -18.63
CA PRO A 32 -17.24 -20.32 -19.20
C PRO A 32 -17.59 -19.17 -20.14
N ARG A 33 -17.88 -19.51 -21.40
CA ARG A 33 -18.37 -18.57 -22.42
C ARG A 33 -19.47 -17.70 -21.81
N PHE A 34 -19.17 -16.43 -21.58
CA PHE A 34 -20.17 -15.46 -21.14
C PHE A 34 -21.26 -15.39 -22.23
N PRO A 35 -22.53 -15.67 -21.91
CA PRO A 35 -23.61 -15.40 -22.83
C PRO A 35 -23.77 -13.87 -22.90
N ASN A 36 -23.66 -13.32 -24.11
CA ASN A 36 -23.93 -11.92 -24.46
C ASN A 36 -22.99 -10.90 -23.81
N SER A 37 -21.76 -10.75 -24.34
CA SER A 37 -21.06 -9.47 -24.21
C SER A 37 -21.85 -8.40 -24.98
N PRO A 38 -22.38 -7.35 -24.33
CA PRO A 38 -22.74 -6.13 -25.04
C PRO A 38 -21.46 -5.61 -25.73
N ALA A 39 -21.63 -4.88 -26.84
CA ALA A 39 -20.52 -4.21 -27.52
C ALA A 39 -19.57 -3.57 -26.52
N ALA A 40 -18.25 -3.71 -26.73
CA ALA A 40 -17.21 -3.15 -25.86
C ALA A 40 -17.42 -1.64 -25.66
N THR A 41 -18.22 -1.28 -24.65
CA THR A 41 -18.35 0.07 -24.15
C THR A 41 -16.97 0.43 -23.62
N ARG A 42 -16.30 1.35 -24.31
CA ARG A 42 -15.01 1.88 -23.86
C ARG A 42 -15.18 2.33 -22.40
N LEU A 43 -14.36 1.78 -21.51
CA LEU A 43 -14.40 2.20 -20.11
C LEU A 43 -14.17 3.72 -20.03
N PRO A 44 -14.90 4.44 -19.17
CA PRO A 44 -14.77 5.88 -19.04
C PRO A 44 -13.35 6.29 -18.65
N LEU A 45 -12.89 7.39 -19.27
CA LEU A 45 -11.71 8.15 -18.88
C LEU A 45 -12.18 9.50 -18.34
N ILE A 46 -11.89 9.78 -17.08
CA ILE A 46 -12.21 11.05 -16.42
C ILE A 46 -10.93 11.82 -16.12
N ILE A 47 -10.94 13.13 -16.41
CA ILE A 47 -9.85 14.05 -16.06
C ILE A 47 -10.37 14.98 -14.95
N VAL A 48 -9.65 15.01 -13.84
CA VAL A 48 -9.94 15.89 -12.70
C VAL A 48 -8.86 16.95 -12.63
N THR A 49 -9.22 18.23 -12.68
CA THR A 49 -8.28 19.36 -12.60
C THR A 49 -8.25 19.96 -11.19
N ASN A 50 -7.34 20.88 -10.88
CA ASN A 50 -7.26 21.59 -9.57
C ASN A 50 -7.71 23.08 -9.64
N SER A 51 -8.44 23.51 -10.67
CA SER A 51 -8.81 24.93 -10.83
C SER A 51 -10.17 25.25 -10.22
N THR A 52 -10.27 26.37 -9.50
CA THR A 52 -11.54 27.03 -9.15
C THR A 52 -12.26 27.66 -10.36
N ASN A 53 -11.61 27.72 -11.52
CA ASN A 53 -12.15 28.17 -12.81
C ASN A 53 -11.44 27.42 -13.95
N PRO A 54 -12.05 26.39 -14.55
CA PRO A 54 -11.46 25.76 -15.73
C PRO A 54 -11.54 26.74 -16.90
N SER A 55 -10.39 27.17 -17.44
CA SER A 55 -10.38 27.93 -18.69
C SER A 55 -10.81 27.03 -19.84
N GLU A 56 -11.81 27.49 -20.59
CA GLU A 56 -12.30 26.87 -21.83
C GLU A 56 -11.13 26.63 -22.79
N GLY A 57 -10.72 25.38 -22.97
CA GLY A 57 -9.64 25.07 -23.91
C GLY A 57 -9.18 23.62 -23.88
N ASP A 58 -9.26 22.96 -22.73
CA ASP A 58 -8.76 21.60 -22.61
C ASP A 58 -9.84 20.57 -22.23
N PHE A 59 -9.77 19.40 -22.91
CA PHE A 59 -10.20 18.07 -22.44
C PHE A 59 -11.62 17.55 -22.81
N GLY A 60 -11.73 16.21 -22.90
CA GLY A 60 -12.92 15.44 -23.32
C GLY A 60 -14.15 15.60 -22.42
N PRO A 61 -15.26 14.85 -22.66
CA PRO A 61 -16.63 15.32 -22.42
C PRO A 61 -17.07 15.52 -20.95
N PHE A 62 -16.23 15.23 -19.95
CA PHE A 62 -16.58 15.43 -18.53
C PHE A 62 -15.39 15.96 -17.73
N THR A 63 -15.54 17.16 -17.16
CA THR A 63 -14.59 17.80 -16.23
C THR A 63 -15.31 18.06 -14.90
N PHE A 64 -14.76 17.57 -13.78
CA PHE A 64 -15.31 17.77 -12.43
C PHE A 64 -14.56 18.88 -11.69
N ASN A 65 -15.27 19.70 -10.90
CA ASN A 65 -14.73 20.86 -10.16
C ASN A 65 -14.28 20.50 -8.72
N THR A 66 -13.38 21.29 -8.15
CA THR A 66 -12.39 20.90 -7.12
C THR A 66 -12.78 21.14 -5.68
N SER A 67 -13.33 20.11 -5.06
CA SER A 67 -13.23 19.84 -3.62
C SER A 67 -13.32 18.32 -3.44
N THR A 68 -13.21 17.76 -2.23
CA THR A 68 -13.34 16.29 -1.97
C THR A 68 -14.43 15.60 -2.79
N TYR A 69 -15.51 16.32 -3.10
CA TYR A 69 -16.59 15.91 -3.98
C TYR A 69 -16.13 15.53 -5.41
N GLY A 70 -15.24 16.26 -6.07
CA GLY A 70 -14.88 15.99 -7.47
C GLY A 70 -14.14 14.67 -7.71
N ILE A 71 -13.24 14.28 -6.82
CA ILE A 71 -12.55 12.97 -6.91
C ILE A 71 -13.55 11.85 -6.58
N GLN A 72 -14.36 12.01 -5.53
CA GLN A 72 -15.36 11.01 -5.16
C GLN A 72 -16.44 10.85 -6.25
N GLU A 73 -16.91 11.93 -6.85
CA GLU A 73 -17.88 11.92 -7.96
C GLU A 73 -17.31 11.23 -9.20
N ALA A 74 -16.03 11.48 -9.53
CA ALA A 74 -15.36 10.77 -10.62
C ALA A 74 -15.30 9.26 -10.36
N ILE A 75 -14.98 8.85 -9.12
CA ILE A 75 -15.00 7.45 -8.70
C ILE A 75 -16.41 6.88 -8.84
N ASP A 76 -17.41 7.52 -8.25
CA ASP A 76 -18.79 7.04 -8.28
C ASP A 76 -19.31 6.92 -9.72
N PHE A 77 -18.93 7.86 -10.60
CA PHE A 77 -19.25 7.83 -12.02
C PHE A 77 -18.62 6.64 -12.75
N VAL A 78 -17.29 6.46 -12.69
CA VAL A 78 -16.65 5.34 -13.40
C VAL A 78 -17.11 4.00 -12.83
N PHE A 79 -17.31 3.92 -11.51
CA PHE A 79 -17.73 2.71 -10.85
C PHE A 79 -19.16 2.30 -11.24
N SER A 80 -20.07 3.27 -11.35
CA SER A 80 -21.44 3.03 -11.86
C SER A 80 -21.47 2.60 -13.33
N ASN A 81 -20.40 2.85 -14.09
CA ASN A 81 -20.22 2.43 -15.48
C ASN A 81 -19.38 1.15 -15.63
N GLY A 82 -19.18 0.40 -14.54
CA GLY A 82 -18.47 -0.89 -14.58
C GLY A 82 -16.95 -0.80 -14.49
N GLY A 83 -16.41 0.37 -14.15
CA GLY A 83 -14.98 0.61 -13.97
C GLY A 83 -14.46 1.74 -14.87
N GLY A 84 -13.16 2.03 -14.79
CA GLY A 84 -12.56 3.05 -15.64
C GLY A 84 -11.26 3.62 -15.11
N ARG A 85 -10.82 4.69 -15.76
CA ARG A 85 -9.58 5.40 -15.45
C ARG A 85 -9.88 6.84 -15.06
N ILE A 86 -9.27 7.28 -13.97
CA ILE A 86 -9.30 8.64 -13.47
C ILE A 86 -7.88 9.18 -13.52
N VAL A 87 -7.70 10.33 -14.15
CA VAL A 87 -6.43 11.04 -14.22
C VAL A 87 -6.57 12.36 -13.47
N LEU A 88 -5.76 12.54 -12.43
CA LEU A 88 -5.66 13.78 -11.67
C LEU A 88 -4.57 14.64 -12.31
N LYS A 89 -4.90 15.87 -12.72
CA LYS A 89 -3.91 16.82 -13.25
C LYS A 89 -2.97 17.31 -12.16
N ASN A 90 -1.75 17.70 -12.53
CA ASN A 90 -0.77 18.30 -11.62
C ASN A 90 -1.42 19.39 -10.75
N GLY A 91 -1.15 19.35 -9.44
CA GLY A 91 -1.72 20.30 -8.49
C GLY A 91 -1.90 19.74 -7.09
N ILE A 92 -2.32 20.62 -6.19
CA ILE A 92 -2.60 20.33 -4.78
C ILE A 92 -4.12 20.29 -4.54
N TYR A 93 -4.66 19.10 -4.36
CA TYR A 93 -6.07 18.84 -4.06
C TYR A 93 -6.28 18.88 -2.54
N LYS A 94 -6.83 19.97 -2.04
CA LYS A 94 -7.10 20.13 -0.60
C LYS A 94 -8.42 19.46 -0.21
N LEU A 95 -8.35 18.49 0.70
CA LEU A 95 -9.49 17.78 1.26
C LEU A 95 -9.78 18.25 2.68
N ASN A 96 -11.04 18.51 3.01
CA ASN A 96 -11.44 18.84 4.37
C ASN A 96 -11.57 17.56 5.22
N GLY A 97 -10.83 17.49 6.33
CA GLY A 97 -10.80 16.35 7.25
C GLY A 97 -12.13 16.01 7.96
N SER A 98 -13.17 16.84 7.84
CA SER A 98 -14.47 16.62 8.50
C SER A 98 -15.39 15.63 7.78
N ASN A 99 -15.25 15.46 6.46
CA ASN A 99 -16.25 14.78 5.62
C ASN A 99 -15.88 13.30 5.37
N LEU A 100 -15.80 12.52 6.44
CA LEU A 100 -15.46 11.11 6.37
C LEU A 100 -16.61 10.24 5.84
N LEU A 101 -16.28 9.33 4.94
CA LEU A 101 -17.14 8.29 4.41
C LEU A 101 -16.81 6.97 5.12
N SER A 102 -17.81 6.34 5.76
CA SER A 102 -17.62 5.04 6.43
C SER A 102 -17.16 3.99 5.42
N LEU A 103 -16.13 3.22 5.78
CA LEU A 103 -15.66 2.08 5.00
C LEU A 103 -16.42 0.81 5.39
N ASP A 104 -16.84 0.68 6.64
CA ASP A 104 -17.63 -0.44 7.13
C ASP A 104 -18.96 0.09 7.68
N SER A 105 -20.07 -0.49 7.23
CA SER A 105 -21.43 -0.12 7.67
C SER A 105 -21.79 -0.71 9.04
N SER A 106 -21.13 -1.81 9.42
CA SER A 106 -21.31 -2.52 10.68
C SER A 106 -20.39 -2.02 11.79
N ASN A 107 -19.23 -1.47 11.42
CA ASN A 107 -18.27 -0.85 12.35
C ASN A 107 -17.80 0.51 11.85
N LYS A 108 -18.14 1.59 12.58
CA LYS A 108 -17.72 2.96 12.25
C LYS A 108 -16.27 3.28 12.64
N ASP A 109 -15.49 2.29 13.04
CA ASP A 109 -14.08 2.46 13.42
C ASP A 109 -13.16 2.81 12.25
N ARG A 110 -13.59 2.56 11.00
CA ARG A 110 -12.81 2.79 9.76
C ARG A 110 -13.57 3.72 8.81
N ALA A 111 -12.92 4.80 8.38
CA ALA A 111 -13.51 5.75 7.44
C ALA A 111 -12.43 6.38 6.56
N ALA A 112 -12.83 6.89 5.39
CA ALA A 112 -11.94 7.57 4.46
C ALA A 112 -12.51 8.89 3.93
N LEU A 113 -11.65 9.82 3.51
CA LEU A 113 -12.10 11.03 2.80
C LEU A 113 -12.52 10.72 1.36
N ILE A 114 -11.82 9.79 0.72
CA ILE A 114 -12.12 9.24 -0.59
C ILE A 114 -12.37 7.75 -0.39
N ARG A 115 -13.58 7.31 -0.74
CA ARG A 115 -14.01 5.92 -0.61
C ARG A 115 -14.13 5.29 -1.98
N ILE A 116 -13.42 4.19 -2.17
CA ILE A 116 -13.62 3.30 -3.31
C ILE A 116 -14.80 2.38 -2.98
N PRO A 117 -15.92 2.44 -3.73
CA PRO A 117 -17.09 1.61 -3.46
C PRO A 117 -16.79 0.12 -3.67
N TYR A 118 -17.67 -0.73 -3.16
CA TYR A 118 -17.69 -2.14 -3.50
C TYR A 118 -18.65 -2.42 -4.68
N PRO A 119 -18.40 -3.42 -5.52
CA PRO A 119 -19.32 -3.83 -6.60
C PRO A 119 -20.68 -4.25 -6.04
N LYS A 120 -21.79 -3.76 -6.62
CA LYS A 120 -23.14 -4.02 -6.09
C LYS A 120 -23.62 -5.47 -6.32
N ASN A 121 -23.10 -6.14 -7.34
CA ASN A 121 -23.51 -7.49 -7.72
C ASN A 121 -22.48 -8.52 -7.27
N ASP A 122 -22.96 -9.68 -6.83
CA ASP A 122 -22.13 -10.85 -6.56
C ASP A 122 -21.39 -11.28 -7.83
N PHE A 123 -20.14 -11.71 -7.69
CA PHE A 123 -19.22 -12.15 -8.74
C PHE A 123 -18.90 -11.06 -9.78
N GLN A 124 -18.98 -9.79 -9.39
CA GLN A 124 -18.62 -8.66 -10.23
C GLN A 124 -17.17 -8.23 -10.02
N TYR A 125 -16.49 -7.96 -11.13
CA TYR A 125 -15.15 -7.40 -11.19
C TYR A 125 -15.24 -5.98 -11.72
N VAL A 126 -14.70 -5.01 -10.97
CA VAL A 126 -14.67 -3.60 -11.38
C VAL A 126 -13.21 -3.14 -11.43
N PRO A 127 -12.63 -2.95 -12.64
CA PRO A 127 -11.31 -2.36 -12.77
C PRO A 127 -11.38 -0.85 -12.52
N LEU A 128 -10.54 -0.35 -11.63
CA LEU A 128 -10.42 1.07 -11.33
C LEU A 128 -8.95 1.46 -11.34
N THR A 129 -8.62 2.48 -12.13
CA THR A 129 -7.30 3.11 -12.12
C THR A 129 -7.43 4.56 -11.73
N ILE A 130 -6.68 5.00 -10.73
CA ILE A 130 -6.57 6.41 -10.33
C ILE A 130 -5.10 6.78 -10.36
N GLU A 131 -4.74 7.72 -11.23
CA GLU A 131 -3.37 8.13 -11.44
C GLU A 131 -3.25 9.65 -11.42
N GLY A 132 -2.18 10.16 -10.82
CA GLY A 132 -1.79 11.55 -11.06
C GLY A 132 -1.01 11.73 -12.35
N GLU A 133 -1.05 12.94 -12.88
CA GLU A 133 -0.09 13.40 -13.88
C GLU A 133 1.23 13.77 -13.21
N GLY A 134 2.30 13.72 -13.98
CA GLY A 134 3.64 14.10 -13.52
C GLY A 134 4.39 12.98 -12.82
N ASN A 135 5.47 13.38 -12.14
CA ASN A 135 6.45 12.44 -11.61
C ASN A 135 6.56 12.62 -10.10
N VAL A 136 6.20 11.59 -9.33
CA VAL A 136 6.30 11.59 -7.86
C VAL A 136 7.76 11.44 -7.39
N TRP A 137 8.65 11.02 -8.29
CA TRP A 137 10.00 10.52 -7.98
C TRP A 137 11.08 11.58 -7.72
N ASN A 138 10.72 12.86 -7.58
CA ASN A 138 11.69 13.90 -7.21
C ASN A 138 11.83 14.06 -5.68
N TYR A 139 11.68 12.98 -4.91
CA TYR A 139 12.21 12.96 -3.54
C TYR A 139 13.74 12.93 -3.64
N GLN A 140 14.34 14.11 -3.70
CA GLN A 140 15.79 14.25 -3.77
C GLN A 140 16.40 13.76 -2.45
N GLU A 141 17.06 12.59 -2.49
CA GLU A 141 17.94 12.09 -1.43
C GLU A 141 18.94 13.16 -0.94
N GLY A 142 19.25 14.17 -1.77
CA GLY A 142 20.19 15.25 -1.49
C GLY A 142 19.72 16.36 -0.54
N ASN A 143 18.46 16.39 -0.12
CA ASN A 143 17.98 17.38 0.86
C ASN A 143 17.25 16.71 2.02
N LEU A 144 18.04 16.00 2.83
CA LEU A 144 17.71 15.34 4.10
C LEU A 144 16.98 16.25 5.14
N GLY A 145 16.75 17.54 4.83
CA GLY A 145 16.05 18.50 5.67
C GLY A 145 14.67 18.96 5.16
N THR A 146 14.26 18.64 3.93
CA THR A 146 13.00 19.15 3.38
C THR A 146 12.28 18.12 2.50
N THR A 147 11.21 17.51 3.03
CA THR A 147 10.14 16.82 2.30
C THR A 147 9.28 17.83 1.50
N ILE A 148 9.92 18.63 0.65
CA ILE A 148 9.19 19.43 -0.33
C ILE A 148 8.72 18.44 -1.40
N PRO A 149 7.41 18.22 -1.55
CA PRO A 149 6.90 17.33 -2.56
C PRO A 149 7.20 17.95 -3.94
N PRO A 150 7.31 17.15 -5.01
CA PRO A 150 7.55 17.70 -6.34
C PRO A 150 6.51 18.79 -6.66
N THR A 151 6.95 19.95 -7.11
CA THR A 151 6.05 20.97 -7.67
C THR A 151 5.38 20.49 -8.97
N ASP A 152 5.92 19.43 -9.57
CA ASP A 152 5.53 18.86 -10.85
C ASP A 152 4.80 17.51 -10.68
N GLY A 153 3.76 17.49 -9.84
CA GLY A 153 2.97 16.27 -9.60
C GLY A 153 1.63 16.53 -8.91
N VAL A 154 0.98 15.44 -8.49
CA VAL A 154 -0.31 15.46 -7.80
C VAL A 154 -0.13 15.24 -6.31
N ILE A 155 -0.63 16.18 -5.51
CA ILE A 155 -0.66 16.09 -4.05
C ILE A 155 -2.11 16.15 -3.59
N ILE A 156 -2.56 15.14 -2.87
CA ILE A 156 -3.83 15.15 -2.16
C ILE A 156 -3.52 15.52 -0.71
N GLN A 157 -3.83 16.75 -0.32
CA GLN A 157 -3.49 17.31 0.98
C GLN A 157 -4.73 17.36 1.88
N VAL A 158 -4.64 16.77 3.06
CA VAL A 158 -5.69 16.86 4.07
C VAL A 158 -5.51 18.13 4.90
N VAL A 159 -6.61 18.86 5.10
CA VAL A 159 -6.69 20.02 5.98
C VAL A 159 -7.50 19.63 7.21
N GLY A 160 -6.86 19.70 8.38
CA GLY A 160 -7.47 19.38 9.68
C GLY A 160 -7.22 17.94 10.14
N ASN A 161 -7.40 17.73 11.45
CA ASN A 161 -7.28 16.42 12.09
C ASN A 161 -8.67 15.85 12.40
N ASN A 162 -8.82 14.54 12.34
CA ASN A 162 -10.04 13.85 12.71
C ASN A 162 -9.72 12.73 13.70
N THR A 163 -10.20 12.88 14.94
CA THR A 163 -10.04 11.89 16.01
C THR A 163 -11.35 11.22 16.41
N SER A 164 -12.44 11.47 15.66
CA SER A 164 -13.76 10.88 15.95
C SER A 164 -13.89 9.45 15.42
N VAL A 165 -13.00 9.04 14.51
CA VAL A 165 -12.88 7.69 13.98
C VAL A 165 -11.54 7.10 14.43
N LYS A 166 -11.52 5.80 14.77
CA LYS A 166 -10.31 5.14 15.27
C LYS A 166 -9.22 5.00 14.20
N LYS A 167 -9.63 4.67 12.97
CA LYS A 167 -8.76 4.51 11.79
C LYS A 167 -9.26 5.38 10.63
N PRO A 168 -9.01 6.70 10.67
CA PRO A 168 -9.30 7.59 9.56
C PRO A 168 -8.20 7.46 8.49
N SER A 169 -8.58 7.45 7.21
CA SER A 169 -7.66 7.37 6.07
C SER A 169 -8.00 8.38 4.98
N VAL A 170 -7.05 8.69 4.09
CA VAL A 170 -7.35 9.58 2.96
C VAL A 170 -8.09 8.83 1.86
N ILE A 171 -7.53 7.70 1.42
CA ILE A 171 -8.16 6.79 0.45
C ILE A 171 -8.42 5.46 1.13
N GLY A 172 -9.64 4.93 1.02
CA GLY A 172 -9.95 3.61 1.55
C GLY A 172 -10.96 2.83 0.70
N ILE A 173 -10.89 1.50 0.79
CA ILE A 173 -11.84 0.61 0.10
C ILE A 173 -13.00 0.27 1.03
N GLN A 174 -14.23 0.40 0.53
CA GLN A 174 -15.42 0.07 1.29
C GLN A 174 -15.56 -1.45 1.47
N MET A 175 -15.93 -1.87 2.67
CA MET A 175 -16.34 -3.22 2.98
C MET A 175 -17.65 -3.56 2.24
N PRO A 176 -17.74 -4.75 1.63
CA PRO A 176 -19.01 -5.23 1.07
C PRO A 176 -20.02 -5.60 2.17
N PRO A 177 -21.33 -5.57 1.87
CA PRO A 177 -22.41 -5.70 2.85
C PRO A 177 -22.55 -7.11 3.44
N TYR A 178 -22.01 -8.11 2.76
CA TYR A 178 -21.90 -9.48 3.24
C TYR A 178 -20.59 -9.63 4.01
N GLY A 179 -20.54 -9.06 5.22
CA GLY A 179 -19.35 -9.15 6.05
C GLY A 179 -18.91 -10.61 6.31
N GLY A 180 -17.61 -10.82 6.52
CA GLY A 180 -17.02 -12.13 6.84
C GLY A 180 -16.02 -12.65 5.78
N GLY A 181 -15.25 -13.68 6.13
CA GLY A 181 -14.04 -14.13 5.41
C GLY A 181 -14.19 -14.70 3.97
N THR A 182 -15.26 -14.38 3.25
CA THR A 182 -15.48 -14.79 1.85
C THR A 182 -15.69 -13.63 0.88
N TYR A 183 -15.62 -12.38 1.35
CA TYR A 183 -15.94 -11.24 0.50
C TYR A 183 -14.95 -11.03 -0.66
N GLY A 184 -13.68 -11.39 -0.48
CA GLY A 184 -12.63 -11.22 -1.48
C GLY A 184 -12.88 -11.99 -2.78
N PHE A 185 -13.69 -13.06 -2.77
CA PHE A 185 -14.02 -13.81 -3.99
C PHE A 185 -15.25 -13.30 -4.73
N ARG A 186 -16.18 -12.69 -4.02
CA ARG A 186 -17.48 -12.36 -4.59
C ARG A 186 -17.41 -11.02 -5.31
N ASN A 187 -16.85 -9.99 -4.71
CA ASN A 187 -16.98 -8.63 -5.26
C ASN A 187 -15.59 -8.01 -5.30
N GLN A 188 -14.97 -8.00 -6.47
CA GLN A 188 -13.57 -7.65 -6.62
C GLN A 188 -13.42 -6.27 -7.24
N VAL A 189 -12.81 -5.35 -6.49
CA VAL A 189 -12.19 -4.17 -7.07
C VAL A 189 -10.78 -4.55 -7.47
N ILE A 190 -10.46 -4.42 -8.76
CA ILE A 190 -9.10 -4.50 -9.27
C ILE A 190 -8.59 -3.07 -9.33
N LEU A 191 -7.84 -2.68 -8.30
CA LEU A 191 -7.45 -1.30 -8.07
C LEU A 191 -6.01 -1.05 -8.49
N SER A 192 -5.79 0.00 -9.26
CA SER A 192 -4.47 0.53 -9.59
C SER A 192 -4.38 1.98 -9.13
N LEU A 193 -3.45 2.31 -8.24
CA LEU A 193 -3.23 3.66 -7.69
C LEU A 193 -1.79 4.09 -7.94
N GLY A 194 -1.57 5.27 -8.51
CA GLY A 194 -0.20 5.71 -8.70
C GLY A 194 0.00 7.18 -9.05
N TYR A 195 1.28 7.56 -9.11
CA TYR A 195 1.72 8.91 -9.48
C TYR A 195 1.06 10.03 -8.64
N MET A 196 0.84 9.79 -7.35
CA MET A 196 0.29 10.77 -6.42
C MET A 196 0.95 10.70 -5.04
N THR A 197 0.96 11.83 -4.34
CA THR A 197 1.36 11.94 -2.94
C THR A 197 0.15 12.25 -2.07
N ILE A 198 -0.06 11.47 -1.02
CA ILE A 198 -0.98 11.82 0.06
C ILE A 198 -0.21 12.58 1.13
N ARG A 199 -0.69 13.78 1.47
CA ARG A 199 -0.12 14.61 2.53
C ARG A 199 -1.11 14.84 3.64
N VAL A 200 -0.72 14.54 4.88
CA VAL A 200 -1.56 14.74 6.06
C VAL A 200 -0.92 15.75 7.02
N PRO A 201 -1.69 16.44 7.88
CA PRO A 201 -1.10 17.29 8.90
C PRO A 201 -0.20 16.48 9.84
N ALA A 202 0.92 17.07 10.26
CA ALA A 202 1.75 16.48 11.31
C ALA A 202 0.94 16.29 12.62
N ASN A 203 1.28 15.28 13.42
CA ASN A 203 0.54 14.93 14.65
C ASN A 203 -0.95 14.60 14.47
N SER A 204 -1.37 14.20 13.26
CA SER A 204 -2.75 13.79 13.00
C SER A 204 -2.95 12.28 13.16
N ALA A 205 -4.20 11.80 13.25
CA ALA A 205 -4.49 10.36 13.33
C ALA A 205 -4.63 9.69 11.95
N TRP A 206 -4.35 10.42 10.86
CA TRP A 206 -4.62 9.98 9.49
C TRP A 206 -3.66 8.89 9.03
N GLY A 207 -4.21 7.79 8.50
CA GLY A 207 -3.53 6.94 7.51
C GLY A 207 -3.66 7.52 6.10
N ALA A 208 -2.81 7.09 5.17
CA ALA A 208 -2.91 7.52 3.78
C ALA A 208 -3.80 6.58 2.95
N TYR A 209 -3.41 5.31 2.82
CA TYR A 209 -4.10 4.32 2.01
C TYR A 209 -4.59 3.14 2.87
N ASP A 210 -5.90 3.01 3.04
CA ASP A 210 -6.56 1.90 3.73
C ASP A 210 -7.19 0.92 2.74
N LEU A 211 -6.37 0.02 2.21
CA LEU A 211 -6.78 -0.95 1.18
C LEU A 211 -7.20 -2.30 1.77
N TYR A 212 -7.49 -2.35 3.08
CA TYR A 212 -7.75 -3.57 3.84
C TYR A 212 -8.84 -4.47 3.23
N TYR A 213 -9.94 -3.88 2.73
CA TYR A 213 -11.05 -4.61 2.10
C TYR A 213 -10.87 -4.81 0.58
N GLY A 214 -9.68 -4.54 0.05
CA GLY A 214 -9.36 -4.79 -1.36
C GLY A 214 -9.16 -6.28 -1.66
N THR A 215 -9.21 -6.62 -2.95
CA THR A 215 -8.87 -7.97 -3.44
C THR A 215 -7.55 -7.97 -4.17
N SER A 216 -7.49 -7.31 -5.33
CA SER A 216 -6.27 -7.15 -6.12
C SER A 216 -5.91 -5.68 -6.17
N VAL A 217 -4.80 -5.31 -5.56
CA VAL A 217 -4.35 -3.92 -5.49
C VAL A 217 -2.97 -3.79 -6.08
N ASN A 218 -2.78 -2.75 -6.89
CA ASN A 218 -1.51 -2.34 -7.44
C ASN A 218 -1.27 -0.88 -7.03
N VAL A 219 -0.22 -0.63 -6.26
CA VAL A 219 0.20 0.71 -5.85
C VAL A 219 1.55 1.00 -6.49
N HIS A 220 1.64 2.01 -7.35
CA HIS A 220 2.86 2.28 -8.12
C HIS A 220 3.25 3.75 -8.16
N HIS A 221 4.52 4.04 -7.87
CA HIS A 221 5.07 5.40 -7.85
C HIS A 221 4.21 6.36 -7.01
N ALA A 222 3.88 5.95 -5.79
CA ALA A 222 3.02 6.67 -4.86
C ALA A 222 3.79 7.04 -3.58
N ALA A 223 3.33 8.09 -2.90
CA ALA A 223 3.96 8.53 -1.66
C ALA A 223 2.93 8.92 -0.59
N ALA A 224 3.32 8.81 0.67
CA ALA A 224 2.57 9.27 1.82
C ALA A 224 3.50 10.05 2.75
N ASP A 225 3.17 11.31 3.03
CA ASP A 225 4.00 12.16 3.88
C ASP A 225 3.18 13.04 4.85
N MET A 226 3.94 13.70 5.73
CA MET A 226 3.41 14.71 6.62
C MET A 226 3.71 16.11 6.10
N ASP A 227 2.81 17.04 6.41
CA ASP A 227 3.01 18.47 6.22
C ASP A 227 3.93 19.05 7.29
N ALA A 228 5.17 18.54 7.32
CA ALA A 228 6.26 19.00 8.18
C ALA A 228 7.63 18.66 7.54
N PRO A 229 8.68 19.46 7.79
CA PRO A 229 10.05 19.11 7.40
C PRO A 229 10.49 17.80 8.04
N THR A 230 11.29 16.98 7.33
CA THR A 230 11.73 15.66 7.81
C THR A 230 12.43 15.74 9.17
N ALA A 231 13.29 16.74 9.35
CA ALA A 231 14.04 16.96 10.59
C ALA A 231 13.15 17.28 11.80
N ASP A 232 11.93 17.77 11.56
CA ASP A 232 10.97 18.21 12.58
C ASP A 232 9.76 17.28 12.68
N ILE A 233 9.84 16.08 12.10
CA ILE A 233 8.78 15.08 12.22
C ILE A 233 8.61 14.69 13.70
N PRO A 234 7.42 14.91 14.28
CA PRO A 234 7.13 14.51 15.64
C PRO A 234 6.97 12.99 15.75
N GLU A 235 7.12 12.45 16.96
CA GLU A 235 6.89 11.01 17.19
C GLU A 235 5.45 10.63 16.79
N PRO A 236 5.26 9.63 15.91
CA PRO A 236 3.92 9.15 15.57
C PRO A 236 3.29 8.43 16.78
N MET A 237 2.21 8.99 17.33
CA MET A 237 1.60 8.49 18.57
C MET A 237 0.44 7.51 18.36
N PHE A 238 -0.23 7.55 17.20
CA PHE A 238 -1.45 6.78 16.98
C PHE A 238 -1.16 5.50 16.17
N PRO A 239 -1.41 4.29 16.70
CA PRO A 239 -1.19 3.04 15.98
C PRO A 239 -2.00 2.89 14.68
N SER A 240 -3.05 3.71 14.51
CA SER A 240 -3.87 3.75 13.30
C SER A 240 -3.24 4.54 12.15
N MET A 241 -2.18 5.31 12.40
CA MET A 241 -1.47 6.08 11.36
C MET A 241 -0.59 5.16 10.52
N ILE A 242 -1.22 4.45 9.60
CA ILE A 242 -0.54 3.57 8.65
C ILE A 242 -0.51 4.27 7.28
N ALA A 243 0.68 4.39 6.70
CA ALA A 243 0.82 5.01 5.39
C ALA A 243 0.15 4.15 4.32
N LEU A 244 0.46 2.85 4.28
CA LEU A 244 -0.17 1.89 3.39
C LEU A 244 -0.58 0.62 4.13
N GLN A 245 -1.89 0.41 4.27
CA GLN A 245 -2.46 -0.85 4.72
C GLN A 245 -2.86 -1.68 3.51
N LEU A 246 -2.24 -2.84 3.35
CA LEU A 246 -2.60 -3.80 2.31
C LEU A 246 -3.83 -4.64 2.69
N PRO A 247 -4.51 -5.24 1.69
CA PRO A 247 -5.59 -6.18 1.89
C PRO A 247 -5.35 -7.21 2.99
N GLU A 248 -6.40 -7.56 3.72
CA GLU A 248 -6.33 -8.58 4.77
C GLU A 248 -6.14 -9.99 4.21
N VAL A 249 -5.86 -10.94 5.10
CA VAL A 249 -5.80 -12.36 4.75
C VAL A 249 -7.18 -12.88 4.33
N GLY A 250 -7.23 -13.61 3.21
CA GLY A 250 -8.51 -14.07 2.65
C GLY A 250 -9.17 -13.05 1.72
N SER A 251 -8.42 -12.04 1.26
CA SER A 251 -8.81 -11.17 0.13
C SER A 251 -8.70 -11.86 -1.23
N TYR A 252 -7.90 -12.92 -1.34
CA TYR A 252 -7.73 -13.80 -2.52
C TYR A 252 -7.20 -13.15 -3.81
N GLY A 253 -6.63 -11.95 -3.72
CA GLY A 253 -5.89 -11.34 -4.82
C GLY A 253 -4.47 -10.91 -4.40
N PRO A 254 -3.56 -10.71 -5.37
CA PRO A 254 -2.23 -10.24 -5.08
C PRO A 254 -2.24 -8.75 -4.69
N SER A 255 -1.33 -8.39 -3.79
CA SER A 255 -0.98 -6.99 -3.53
C SER A 255 0.38 -6.71 -4.16
N ILE A 256 0.42 -5.81 -5.14
CA ILE A 256 1.66 -5.39 -5.81
C ILE A 256 1.94 -3.95 -5.42
N VAL A 257 3.14 -3.69 -4.91
CA VAL A 257 3.59 -2.32 -4.63
C VAL A 257 4.94 -2.10 -5.29
N ASN A 258 5.05 -1.05 -6.09
CA ASN A 258 6.27 -0.74 -6.83
C ASN A 258 6.58 0.76 -6.77
N GLY A 259 7.62 1.16 -6.06
CA GLY A 259 7.95 2.57 -5.88
C GLY A 259 7.00 3.23 -4.90
N PHE A 260 7.16 2.93 -3.62
CA PHE A 260 6.38 3.54 -2.55
C PHE A 260 7.25 4.21 -1.51
N PHE A 261 6.89 5.43 -1.15
CA PHE A 261 7.59 6.23 -0.16
C PHE A 261 6.67 6.61 1.00
N ALA A 262 7.12 6.42 2.24
CA ALA A 262 6.35 6.83 3.43
C ALA A 262 7.19 7.55 4.48
N VAL A 263 6.62 8.63 5.02
CA VAL A 263 7.30 9.49 6.00
C VAL A 263 6.41 9.87 7.17
N GLY A 264 6.92 9.68 8.39
CA GLY A 264 6.29 10.20 9.61
C GLY A 264 5.10 9.38 10.13
N TYR A 265 4.88 8.17 9.64
CA TYR A 265 3.74 7.35 10.06
C TYR A 265 4.08 6.45 11.25
N TYR A 266 3.05 5.98 11.98
CA TYR A 266 3.26 4.95 13.00
C TYR A 266 3.71 3.64 12.37
N GLY A 267 3.12 3.29 11.21
CA GLY A 267 3.58 2.21 10.34
C GLY A 267 3.74 2.70 8.92
N GLY A 268 4.88 2.44 8.28
CA GLY A 268 5.08 2.72 6.86
C GLY A 268 4.17 1.85 5.99
N ILE A 269 4.34 0.53 6.08
CA ILE A 269 3.48 -0.44 5.40
C ILE A 269 3.00 -1.51 6.39
N GLN A 270 1.70 -1.77 6.41
CA GLN A 270 1.12 -2.92 7.10
C GLN A 270 0.75 -3.99 6.06
N THR A 271 1.34 -5.17 6.18
CA THR A 271 1.13 -6.28 5.23
C THR A 271 0.43 -7.45 5.90
N SER A 272 -0.36 -8.21 5.12
CA SER A 272 -1.12 -9.36 5.61
C SER A 272 -0.69 -10.66 4.91
N SER A 273 -0.83 -10.72 3.58
CA SER A 273 -0.49 -11.92 2.78
C SER A 273 -0.37 -11.58 1.29
N HIS A 274 0.38 -12.41 0.56
CA HIS A 274 0.49 -12.34 -0.91
C HIS A 274 0.93 -10.97 -1.45
N ALA A 275 1.84 -10.32 -0.72
CA ALA A 275 2.42 -9.05 -1.14
C ALA A 275 3.72 -9.26 -1.95
N SER A 276 3.82 -8.58 -3.09
CA SER A 276 5.05 -8.42 -3.87
C SER A 276 5.42 -6.94 -3.88
N LEU A 277 6.55 -6.61 -3.27
CA LEU A 277 6.98 -5.25 -2.97
C LEU A 277 8.31 -4.95 -3.66
N ARG A 278 8.46 -3.78 -4.26
CA ARG A 278 9.69 -3.35 -4.95
C ARG A 278 9.90 -1.86 -4.77
N ALA A 279 11.18 -1.44 -4.65
CA ALA A 279 11.58 -0.05 -4.52
C ALA A 279 10.79 0.66 -3.41
N ILE A 280 10.90 0.14 -2.19
CA ILE A 280 10.21 0.67 -1.03
C ILE A 280 11.19 1.51 -0.21
N PHE A 281 10.79 2.74 0.12
CA PHE A 281 11.57 3.63 0.97
C PHE A 281 10.70 4.17 2.12
N ILE A 282 11.09 3.88 3.36
CA ILE A 282 10.37 4.31 4.56
C ILE A 282 11.30 5.11 5.46
N GLN A 283 10.87 6.31 5.88
CA GLN A 283 11.72 7.22 6.64
C GLN A 283 10.99 7.86 7.82
N SER A 284 11.64 7.97 8.98
CA SER A 284 11.06 8.62 10.18
C SER A 284 9.68 8.09 10.58
N CYS A 285 9.41 6.81 10.33
CA CYS A 285 8.23 6.13 10.84
C CYS A 285 8.55 5.49 12.20
N LYS A 286 7.53 5.23 13.03
CA LYS A 286 7.75 4.50 14.29
C LYS A 286 8.08 3.03 14.03
N ASN A 287 7.39 2.43 13.07
CA ASN A 287 7.66 1.11 12.50
C ASN A 287 7.76 1.26 10.98
N GLY A 288 8.81 0.72 10.37
CA GLY A 288 8.90 0.68 8.91
C GLY A 288 7.82 -0.25 8.33
N PHE A 289 7.83 -1.51 8.78
CA PHE A 289 6.86 -2.54 8.44
C PHE A 289 6.12 -3.05 9.66
N LEU A 290 4.83 -3.34 9.47
CA LEU A 290 3.95 -4.01 10.41
C LEU A 290 3.34 -5.26 9.77
N THR A 291 3.11 -6.28 10.58
CA THR A 291 2.34 -7.47 10.19
C THR A 291 0.90 -7.35 10.68
N GLU A 292 -0.06 -7.65 9.82
CA GLU A 292 -1.49 -7.74 10.17
C GLU A 292 -1.79 -8.95 11.06
N THR A 293 -2.88 -8.86 11.83
CA THR A 293 -3.37 -10.00 12.60
C THR A 293 -3.79 -11.12 11.65
N ASN A 294 -3.37 -12.36 11.92
CA ASN A 294 -3.66 -13.56 11.11
C ASN A 294 -2.93 -13.68 9.78
N ALA A 295 -1.94 -12.83 9.51
CA ALA A 295 -0.94 -13.10 8.49
C ALA A 295 -0.41 -14.55 8.59
N ASN A 296 -0.23 -15.22 7.45
CA ASN A 296 0.25 -16.61 7.42
C ASN A 296 0.90 -17.03 6.09
N HIS A 297 1.09 -16.12 5.13
CA HIS A 297 1.70 -16.39 3.83
C HIS A 297 3.03 -15.68 3.66
N GLN A 298 3.80 -16.09 2.64
CA GLN A 298 5.05 -15.43 2.29
C GLN A 298 4.82 -14.14 1.51
N ASN A 299 5.56 -13.09 1.88
CA ASN A 299 5.69 -11.84 1.14
C ASN A 299 7.10 -11.75 0.54
N TYR A 300 7.20 -11.11 -0.62
CA TYR A 300 8.46 -10.87 -1.32
C TYR A 300 8.73 -9.36 -1.37
N ILE A 301 9.97 -8.97 -1.07
CA ILE A 301 10.45 -7.59 -1.14
C ILE A 301 11.76 -7.58 -1.94
N ALA A 302 11.78 -6.89 -3.08
CA ALA A 302 13.00 -6.78 -3.89
C ALA A 302 14.00 -5.79 -3.25
N ASP A 303 13.59 -4.54 -3.09
CA ASP A 303 14.46 -3.45 -2.64
C ASP A 303 13.75 -2.71 -1.50
N LEU A 304 14.39 -2.68 -0.32
CA LEU A 304 13.86 -2.04 0.88
C LEU A 304 14.92 -1.14 1.51
N LEU A 305 14.62 0.16 1.55
CA LEU A 305 15.38 1.16 2.30
C LEU A 305 14.55 1.64 3.50
N ILE A 306 15.10 1.52 4.70
CA ILE A 306 14.52 2.05 5.93
C ILE A 306 15.49 3.04 6.56
N GLN A 307 15.02 4.25 6.84
CA GLN A 307 15.83 5.27 7.49
C GLN A 307 15.14 5.81 8.74
N TRP A 308 15.91 5.98 9.81
CA TRP A 308 15.49 6.75 11.00
C TRP A 308 14.19 6.21 11.62
N CYS A 309 13.99 4.90 11.56
CA CYS A 309 12.85 4.22 12.18
C CYS A 309 13.31 3.49 13.44
N PRO A 310 12.69 3.72 14.61
CA PRO A 310 13.01 2.98 15.84
C PRO A 310 12.86 1.47 15.66
N ILE A 311 11.86 1.03 14.88
CA ILE A 311 11.69 -0.36 14.52
C ILE A 311 11.62 -0.46 12.99
N GLY A 312 12.55 -1.18 12.36
CA GLY A 312 12.54 -1.38 10.91
C GLY A 312 11.39 -2.29 10.50
N ILE A 313 11.43 -3.55 10.92
CA ILE A 313 10.38 -4.55 10.67
C ILE A 313 9.85 -5.05 12.01
N ASN A 314 8.56 -4.84 12.27
CA ASN A 314 7.87 -5.32 13.47
C ASN A 314 6.97 -6.51 13.12
N MET A 315 7.34 -7.69 13.61
CA MET A 315 6.61 -8.94 13.41
C MET A 315 5.85 -9.32 14.68
N SER A 316 4.66 -8.72 14.81
CA SER A 316 3.71 -8.98 15.90
C SER A 316 2.78 -10.16 15.64
N HIS A 317 2.76 -10.67 14.41
CA HIS A 317 2.00 -11.84 13.99
C HIS A 317 2.84 -12.74 13.08
N VAL A 318 2.34 -13.94 12.79
CA VAL A 318 3.07 -14.90 11.98
C VAL A 318 3.22 -14.39 10.55
N GLN A 319 4.45 -14.24 10.08
CA GLN A 319 4.71 -13.83 8.69
C GLN A 319 6.02 -14.41 8.20
N TYR A 320 6.14 -14.55 6.89
CA TYR A 320 7.36 -14.94 6.21
C TYR A 320 7.73 -13.84 5.22
N TYR A 321 8.90 -13.23 5.38
CA TYR A 321 9.43 -12.26 4.42
C TYR A 321 10.67 -12.83 3.73
N TYR A 322 10.69 -12.72 2.40
CA TYR A 322 11.93 -12.79 1.64
C TYR A 322 12.26 -11.39 1.14
N ILE A 323 13.42 -10.87 1.54
CA ILE A 323 13.91 -9.54 1.22
C ILE A 323 15.19 -9.72 0.40
N ALA A 324 15.22 -9.28 -0.86
CA ALA A 324 16.39 -9.45 -1.70
C ALA A 324 17.50 -8.47 -1.31
N SER A 325 17.17 -7.18 -1.15
CA SER A 325 18.08 -6.13 -0.66
C SER A 325 17.44 -5.34 0.49
N TYR A 326 18.19 -5.17 1.57
CA TYR A 326 17.79 -4.42 2.76
C TYR A 326 18.85 -3.39 3.16
N ASP A 327 18.51 -2.12 3.04
CA ASP A 327 19.35 -1.00 3.44
C ASP A 327 18.72 -0.31 4.64
N ALA A 328 19.51 -0.14 5.71
CA ALA A 328 19.08 0.55 6.91
C ALA A 328 20.03 1.69 7.28
N GLU A 329 19.51 2.91 7.49
CA GLU A 329 20.29 4.04 7.97
C GLU A 329 19.75 4.59 9.29
N GLN A 330 20.64 4.71 10.26
CA GLN A 330 20.25 5.00 11.65
C GLN A 330 20.86 6.29 12.19
N THR A 331 21.49 7.10 11.34
CA THR A 331 22.14 8.34 11.75
C THR A 331 21.17 9.51 11.70
N VAL A 332 20.63 9.93 12.86
CA VAL A 332 19.87 11.17 12.98
C VAL A 332 20.66 12.31 13.60
N THR A 333 20.55 13.49 13.01
CA THR A 333 21.30 14.69 13.43
C THR A 333 20.46 15.67 14.25
N SER A 334 19.14 15.70 14.05
CA SER A 334 18.24 16.65 14.72
C SER A 334 17.93 16.26 16.19
N PRO A 335 17.81 17.23 17.11
CA PRO A 335 17.45 16.95 18.51
C PRO A 335 16.05 16.32 18.69
N ALA A 336 15.08 16.74 17.87
CA ALA A 336 13.71 16.24 17.92
C ALA A 336 13.63 14.76 17.53
N GLN A 337 14.25 14.37 16.41
CA GLN A 337 14.29 12.96 16.02
C GLN A 337 15.13 12.12 17.00
N LYS A 338 16.27 12.65 17.46
CA LYS A 338 17.09 12.02 18.50
C LYS A 338 16.33 11.72 19.79
N SER A 339 15.22 12.40 20.10
CA SER A 339 14.52 12.17 21.36
C SER A 339 13.72 10.87 21.39
N TRP A 340 13.10 10.50 20.27
CA TRP A 340 12.19 9.35 20.14
C TRP A 340 12.75 8.21 19.27
N GLN A 341 13.81 8.46 18.50
CA GLN A 341 14.53 7.45 17.71
C GLN A 341 15.77 6.90 18.44
N LYS A 342 15.77 6.92 19.78
CA LYS A 342 16.91 6.51 20.64
C LYS A 342 17.15 5.01 20.70
N HIS A 343 16.13 4.21 20.40
CA HIS A 343 16.16 2.76 20.48
C HIS A 343 15.82 2.21 19.12
N ILE A 344 16.78 1.52 18.54
CA ILE A 344 16.73 1.10 17.15
C ILE A 344 16.84 -0.43 17.14
N ASN A 345 15.75 -1.08 16.77
CA ASN A 345 15.68 -2.50 16.45
C ASN A 345 15.41 -2.61 14.94
N ASP A 346 16.38 -3.10 14.16
CA ASP A 346 16.15 -3.24 12.71
C ASP A 346 15.02 -4.25 12.44
N ILE A 347 14.93 -5.30 13.27
CA ILE A 347 13.85 -6.29 13.23
C ILE A 347 13.46 -6.67 14.65
N GLU A 348 12.17 -6.63 14.95
CA GLU A 348 11.59 -7.04 16.23
C GLU A 348 10.57 -8.17 16.01
N PHE A 349 10.71 -9.25 16.78
CA PHE A 349 9.81 -10.40 16.73
C PHE A 349 9.05 -10.55 18.05
N SER A 350 7.74 -10.37 18.00
CA SER A 350 6.83 -10.67 19.12
C SER A 350 5.90 -11.86 18.85
N ALA A 351 5.91 -12.39 17.62
CA ALA A 351 5.27 -13.66 17.24
C ALA A 351 6.22 -14.54 16.40
N PRO A 352 5.95 -15.86 16.26
CA PRO A 352 6.76 -16.73 15.42
C PRO A 352 6.76 -16.27 13.97
N GLY A 353 7.91 -16.25 13.31
CA GLY A 353 7.97 -15.93 11.88
C GLY A 353 9.36 -16.15 11.29
N SER A 354 9.52 -15.75 10.04
CA SER A 354 10.80 -15.85 9.33
C SER A 354 11.08 -14.63 8.48
N VAL A 355 12.33 -14.15 8.54
CA VAL A 355 12.85 -13.17 7.61
C VAL A 355 14.11 -13.74 6.99
N VAL A 356 14.12 -13.81 5.66
CA VAL A 356 15.31 -14.14 4.87
C VAL A 356 15.74 -12.90 4.12
N ILE A 357 16.99 -12.48 4.35
CA ILE A 357 17.57 -11.31 3.69
C ILE A 357 18.71 -11.78 2.78
N GLY A 358 18.61 -11.48 1.48
CA GLY A 358 19.62 -11.79 0.48
C GLY A 358 20.90 -10.99 0.69
N HIS A 359 20.75 -9.67 0.66
CA HIS A 359 21.81 -8.69 0.89
C HIS A 359 21.35 -7.65 1.90
N ALA A 360 22.23 -7.31 2.84
CA ALA A 360 22.00 -6.27 3.83
C ALA A 360 23.18 -5.30 3.89
N HIS A 361 22.90 -4.01 3.88
CA HIS A 361 23.86 -2.95 4.15
C HIS A 361 23.29 -2.01 5.23
N ALA A 362 24.03 -1.88 6.33
CA ALA A 362 23.61 -1.07 7.48
C ALA A 362 24.59 0.09 7.68
N VAL A 363 24.09 1.33 7.62
CA VAL A 363 24.86 2.55 7.83
C VAL A 363 24.59 3.08 9.24
N GLY A 364 25.59 2.90 10.13
CA GLY A 364 25.51 3.26 11.55
C GLY A 364 25.72 2.04 12.47
N SER A 365 25.63 2.22 13.80
CA SER A 365 25.61 1.07 14.71
C SER A 365 24.37 0.22 14.40
N PRO A 366 24.51 -1.08 14.06
CA PRO A 366 23.37 -1.93 13.74
C PRO A 366 22.34 -1.88 14.86
N GLY A 367 21.05 -1.84 14.50
CA GLY A 367 19.99 -1.98 15.48
C GLY A 367 20.13 -3.31 16.22
N LYS A 368 19.69 -3.36 17.48
CA LYS A 368 19.68 -4.64 18.21
C LYS A 368 18.64 -5.56 17.57
N LEU A 369 18.99 -6.83 17.42
CA LEU A 369 18.04 -7.87 17.07
C LEU A 369 17.42 -8.43 18.36
N THR A 370 16.11 -8.36 18.47
CA THR A 370 15.34 -8.94 19.59
C THR A 370 14.48 -10.08 19.07
N THR A 371 14.83 -11.32 19.46
CA THR A 371 14.10 -12.53 19.09
C THR A 371 13.46 -13.19 20.30
N ASN A 372 12.33 -13.84 20.07
CA ASN A 372 11.74 -14.86 20.92
C ASN A 372 12.13 -16.26 20.37
N ASN A 373 12.16 -17.28 21.24
CA ASN A 373 12.82 -18.59 21.03
C ASN A 373 12.29 -19.49 19.88
N SER A 374 11.43 -19.02 18.99
CA SER A 374 10.82 -19.81 17.90
C SER A 374 10.92 -19.18 16.50
N THR A 375 11.76 -18.16 16.34
CA THR A 375 11.84 -17.33 15.12
C THR A 375 13.15 -17.58 14.36
N LEU A 376 13.07 -17.67 13.02
CA LEU A 376 14.23 -17.84 12.15
C LEU A 376 14.59 -16.52 11.43
N LEU A 377 15.76 -15.96 11.73
CA LEU A 377 16.35 -14.88 10.94
C LEU A 377 17.55 -15.44 10.18
N LYS A 378 17.58 -15.24 8.85
CA LYS A 378 18.71 -15.67 8.02
C LYS A 378 19.15 -14.53 7.09
N ILE A 379 20.34 -14.00 7.34
CA ILE A 379 21.02 -13.05 6.47
C ILE A 379 22.03 -13.84 5.63
N LEU A 380 21.89 -13.82 4.31
CA LEU A 380 22.72 -14.59 3.39
C LEU A 380 24.05 -13.90 3.10
N SER A 381 24.06 -12.56 3.06
CA SER A 381 25.26 -11.74 2.89
C SER A 381 25.10 -10.38 3.56
N ALA A 382 26.19 -9.87 4.15
CA ALA A 382 26.26 -8.54 4.77
C ALA A 382 27.57 -7.86 4.38
N SER A 383 27.55 -6.55 4.14
CA SER A 383 28.72 -5.72 3.78
C SER A 383 29.02 -4.69 4.84
#